data_AF-A0A830E7B2-F1
#
_entry.id   AF-A0A830E7B2-F1
#
_cell.length_a   1.000
_cell.length_b   1.000
_cell.length_c   1.000
_cell.angle_alpha   90.00
_cell.angle_beta   90.00
_cell.angle_gamma   90.00
#
_symmetry.space_group_name_H-M   'P 1'
#
loop_
_entity.id
_entity.type
_entity.pdbx_description
1 polymer ?
#
loop_
_entity_poly.entity_id
_entity_poly.type
_entity_poly.pdbx_seq_one_letter_code
_entity_poly.pdbx_strand_id
1 'polypeptide(L)'
;MDGLMIPVTIIGILGLISIVVGWVLALGDVPPLRLTIPYLLGSTLLTIYSVLNWDVVFIVLNGAATLLSTMNLVRRVRELKGSVKNNR
;
A
#
# COMPACT_ATOMS: atom_id res chain seq x y z
N MET A 1 -8.72 4.37 -31.86
CA MET A 1 -8.97 4.24 -30.40
C MET A 1 -7.75 4.65 -29.56
N ASP A 2 -6.62 4.89 -30.21
CA ASP A 2 -5.30 5.02 -29.59
C ASP A 2 -5.09 6.40 -28.93
N GLY A 3 -5.77 7.44 -29.43
CA GLY A 3 -5.66 8.80 -28.90
C GLY A 3 -6.28 9.01 -27.50
N LEU A 4 -7.12 8.09 -27.02
CA LEU A 4 -7.76 8.17 -25.70
C LEU A 4 -6.95 7.45 -24.61
N MET A 5 -6.09 6.51 -25.00
CA MET A 5 -5.26 5.72 -24.07
C MET A 5 -4.15 6.55 -23.44
N ILE A 6 -3.52 7.46 -24.20
CA ILE A 6 -2.42 8.30 -23.70
C ILE A 6 -2.89 9.25 -22.57
N PRO A 7 -4.01 9.99 -22.69
CA PRO A 7 -4.54 10.81 -21.60
C PRO A 7 -4.81 10.01 -20.32
N VAL A 8 -5.40 8.81 -20.44
CA VAL A 8 -5.72 7.96 -19.28
C VAL A 8 -4.46 7.52 -18.55
N THR A 9 -3.42 7.10 -19.29
CA THR A 9 -2.13 6.72 -18.69
C THR A 9 -1.45 7.91 -18.00
N ILE A 10 -1.47 9.09 -18.60
CA ILE A 10 -0.88 10.31 -18.00
C ILE A 10 -1.59 10.65 -16.67
N ILE A 11 -2.93 10.63 -16.66
CA ILE A 11 -3.70 10.88 -15.44
C ILE A 11 -3.37 9.83 -14.37
N GLY A 12 -3.27 8.56 -14.76
CA GLY A 12 -2.88 7.48 -13.86
C GLY A 12 -1.49 7.68 -13.25
N ILE A 13 -0.49 8.08 -14.06
CA ILE A 13 0.87 8.37 -13.58
C ILE A 13 0.91 9.59 -12.65
N LEU A 14 0.18 10.66 -12.97
CA LEU A 14 0.09 11.84 -12.10
C LEU A 14 -0.57 11.50 -10.76
N GLY A 15 -1.63 10.68 -10.78
CA GLY A 15 -2.26 10.14 -9.58
C GLY A 15 -1.29 9.28 -8.76
N LEU A 16 -0.55 8.39 -9.41
CA LEU A 16 0.49 7.55 -8.79
C LEU A 16 1.53 8.41 -8.05
N ILE A 17 2.08 9.42 -8.73
CA ILE A 17 3.08 10.33 -8.14
C ILE A 17 2.50 11.06 -6.93
N SER A 18 1.26 11.57 -7.04
CA SER A 18 0.59 12.29 -5.95
C SER A 18 0.39 11.40 -4.71
N ILE A 19 -0.01 10.14 -4.89
CA ILE A 19 -0.17 9.18 -3.79
C ILE A 19 1.19 8.86 -3.14
N VAL A 20 2.23 8.60 -3.94
CA VAL A 20 3.58 8.31 -3.42
C VAL A 20 4.09 9.48 -2.60
N VAL A 21 3.93 10.72 -3.08
CA VAL A 21 4.27 11.93 -2.31
C VAL A 21 3.48 12.00 -1.01
N GLY A 22 2.16 11.76 -1.07
CA GLY A 22 1.30 11.73 0.12
C GLY A 22 1.75 10.71 1.15
N TRP A 23 2.19 9.52 0.73
CA TRP A 23 2.77 8.52 1.62
C TRP A 23 4.08 8.99 2.25
N VAL A 24 5.01 9.53 1.46
CA VAL A 24 6.29 10.06 1.98
C VAL A 24 6.05 11.09 3.08
N LEU A 25 5.07 11.98 2.89
CA LEU A 25 4.69 12.98 3.89
C LEU A 25 4.03 12.37 5.14
N ALA A 26 3.41 11.20 5.02
CA ALA A 26 2.68 10.52 6.10
C ALA A 26 3.47 9.40 6.80
N LEU A 27 4.72 9.11 6.41
CA LEU A 27 5.54 8.00 6.94
C LEU A 27 5.86 8.07 8.44
N GLY A 28 5.59 9.19 9.12
CA GLY A 28 5.90 9.40 10.53
C GLY A 28 5.05 8.59 11.52
N ASP A 29 3.81 8.27 11.15
CA ASP A 29 2.86 7.61 12.07
C ASP A 29 2.71 6.13 11.74
N VAL A 30 3.00 5.25 12.71
CA VAL A 30 2.74 3.81 12.57
C VAL A 30 1.22 3.56 12.67
N PRO A 31 0.56 3.03 11.61
CA PRO A 31 -0.88 2.85 11.63
C PRO A 31 -1.34 1.79 12.65
N PRO A 32 -2.53 1.95 13.26
CA PRO A 32 -3.07 0.95 14.18
C PRO A 32 -3.36 -0.38 13.47
N LEU A 33 -3.13 -1.51 14.15
CA LEU A 33 -3.31 -2.88 13.61
C LEU A 33 -4.68 -3.13 12.97
N ARG A 34 -5.73 -2.55 13.57
CA ARG A 34 -7.11 -2.64 13.08
C ARG A 34 -7.29 -2.03 11.69
N LEU A 35 -6.40 -1.12 11.30
CA LEU A 35 -6.35 -0.52 9.97
C LEU A 35 -5.35 -1.26 9.07
N THR A 36 -4.19 -1.65 9.62
CA THR A 36 -3.12 -2.34 8.88
C THR A 36 -3.57 -3.69 8.32
N ILE A 37 -4.34 -4.49 9.06
CA ILE A 37 -4.77 -5.83 8.62
C ILE A 37 -5.75 -5.75 7.43
N PRO A 38 -6.87 -5.00 7.50
CA PRO A 38 -7.73 -4.81 6.34
C PRO A 38 -7.01 -4.19 5.15
N TYR A 39 -6.08 -3.25 5.40
CA TYR A 39 -5.32 -2.60 4.34
C TYR A 39 -4.37 -3.57 3.63
N LEU A 40 -3.71 -4.46 4.38
CA LEU A 40 -2.87 -5.52 3.82
C LEU A 40 -3.69 -6.49 2.96
N LEU A 41 -4.82 -6.99 3.48
CA LEU A 41 -5.70 -7.91 2.74
C LEU A 41 -6.27 -7.25 1.48
N GLY A 42 -6.83 -6.04 1.63
CA GLY A 42 -7.43 -5.29 0.54
C GLY A 42 -6.41 -5.00 -0.56
N SER A 43 -5.25 -4.43 -0.20
CA SER A 43 -4.21 -4.14 -1.20
C SER A 43 -3.65 -5.39 -1.86
N THR A 44 -3.50 -6.51 -1.15
CA THR A 44 -3.03 -7.77 -1.75
C THR A 44 -4.04 -8.27 -2.79
N LEU A 45 -5.33 -8.30 -2.44
CA LEU A 45 -6.40 -8.73 -3.36
C LEU A 45 -6.50 -7.81 -4.57
N LEU A 46 -6.44 -6.49 -4.37
CA LEU A 46 -6.45 -5.51 -5.46
C LEU A 46 -5.20 -5.62 -6.35
N THR A 47 -4.03 -5.95 -5.79
CA THR A 47 -2.82 -6.21 -6.58
C THR A 47 -3.04 -7.41 -7.50
N ILE A 48 -3.57 -8.52 -6.97
CA ILE A 48 -3.87 -9.72 -7.77
C ILE A 48 -4.88 -9.37 -8.87
N TYR A 49 -5.96 -8.68 -8.53
CA TYR A 49 -6.95 -8.22 -9.50
C TYR A 49 -6.33 -7.40 -10.64
N SER A 50 -5.44 -6.46 -10.31
CA SER A 50 -4.85 -5.58 -11.33
C SER A 50 -3.80 -6.26 -12.19
N VAL A 51 -3.06 -7.23 -11.65
CA VAL A 51 -2.20 -8.12 -12.46
C VAL A 51 -3.04 -8.85 -13.50
N LEU A 52 -4.21 -9.38 -13.12
CA LEU A 52 -5.10 -10.08 -14.04
C LEU A 52 -5.69 -9.17 -15.13
N ASN A 53 -5.80 -7.86 -14.86
CA ASN A 53 -6.34 -6.86 -15.79
C ASN A 53 -5.26 -6.04 -16.53
N TRP A 54 -3.96 -6.34 -16.33
CA TRP A 54 -2.85 -5.58 -16.89
C TRP A 54 -2.85 -4.08 -16.56
N ASP A 55 -3.42 -3.69 -15.41
CA ASP A 55 -3.44 -2.30 -14.95
C ASP A 55 -2.16 -1.97 -14.18
N VAL A 56 -1.16 -1.46 -14.90
CA VAL A 56 0.17 -1.16 -14.34
C VAL A 56 0.10 -0.14 -13.21
N VAL A 57 -0.73 0.90 -13.33
CA VAL A 57 -0.81 1.96 -12.31
C VAL A 57 -1.34 1.37 -11.00
N PHE A 58 -2.40 0.57 -11.09
CA PHE A 58 -3.04 -0.03 -9.93
C PHE A 58 -2.21 -1.17 -9.31
N ILE A 59 -1.45 -1.91 -10.12
CA ILE A 59 -0.44 -2.88 -9.66
C ILE A 59 0.61 -2.18 -8.80
N VAL A 60 1.20 -1.08 -9.29
CA VAL A 60 2.27 -0.38 -8.56
C VAL A 60 1.75 0.18 -7.25
N LEU A 61 0.57 0.82 -7.27
CA LEU A 61 -0.05 1.39 -6.07
C LEU A 61 -0.35 0.31 -5.03
N ASN A 62 -1.07 -0.74 -5.41
CA ASN A 62 -1.50 -1.73 -4.45
C ASN A 62 -0.34 -2.62 -3.99
N GLY A 63 0.61 -2.92 -4.87
CA GLY A 63 1.83 -3.65 -4.50
C GLY A 63 2.65 -2.90 -3.46
N ALA A 64 2.86 -1.59 -3.66
CA ALA A 64 3.55 -0.76 -2.67
C ALA A 64 2.77 -0.66 -1.35
N ALA A 65 1.44 -0.52 -1.40
CA ALA A 65 0.58 -0.53 -0.22
C ALA A 65 0.66 -1.87 0.57
N THR A 66 0.71 -3.00 -0.14
CA THR A 66 0.90 -4.34 0.45
C THR A 66 2.26 -4.45 1.14
N LEU A 67 3.33 -3.96 0.52
CA LEU A 67 4.66 -3.96 1.13
C LEU A 67 4.71 -3.09 2.39
N LEU A 68 4.23 -1.85 2.31
CA LEU A 68 4.21 -0.92 3.45
C LEU A 68 3.39 -1.46 4.62
N SER A 69 2.20 -2.00 4.36
CA SER A 69 1.37 -2.61 5.41
C SER A 69 1.97 -3.87 6.00
N THR A 70 2.65 -4.70 5.20
CA THR A 70 3.41 -5.85 5.70
C THR A 70 4.54 -5.39 6.64
N MET A 71 5.31 -4.37 6.25
CA MET A 71 6.38 -3.81 7.09
C MET A 71 5.83 -3.24 8.41
N ASN A 72 4.72 -2.51 8.35
CA ASN A 72 4.07 -1.96 9.53
C ASN A 72 3.52 -3.05 10.46
N LEU A 73 2.94 -4.11 9.89
CA LEU A 73 2.47 -5.28 10.65
C LEU A 73 3.63 -5.97 11.37
N VAL A 74 4.76 -6.21 10.68
CA VAL A 74 5.95 -6.83 11.28
C VAL A 74 6.53 -5.98 12.39
N ARG A 75 6.67 -4.66 12.19
CA ARG A 75 7.14 -3.72 13.22
C ARG A 75 6.27 -3.81 14.47
N ARG A 76 4.95 -3.78 14.29
CA ARG A 76 3.99 -3.80 15.40
C ARG A 76 3.96 -5.13 16.15
N VAL A 77 4.06 -6.26 15.45
CA VAL A 77 4.14 -7.59 16.08
C VAL A 77 5.41 -7.71 16.94
N ARG A 78 6.53 -7.13 16.49
CA ARG A 78 7.79 -7.10 17.27
C ARG A 78 7.66 -6.25 18.54
N GLU A 79 7.05 -5.06 18.45
CA GLU A 79 6.76 -4.20 19.61
C GLU A 79 5.90 -4.91 20.66
N LEU A 80 4.82 -5.57 20.23
CA LEU A 80 3.93 -6.30 21.13
C LEU A 80 4.66 -7.45 21.84
N LYS A 81 5.48 -8.23 21.13
CA LYS A 81 6.29 -9.30 21.74
C LYS A 81 7.28 -8.74 22.78
N GLY A 82 7.92 -7.62 22.50
CA GLY A 82 8.84 -6.95 23.43
C GLY A 82 8.13 -6.47 24.71
N SER A 83 6.98 -5.82 24.55
CA SER A 83 6.16 -5.36 25.67
C SER A 83 5.67 -6.50 26.56
N VAL A 84 5.25 -7.63 25.98
CA VAL A 84 4.80 -8.80 26.75
C VAL A 84 5.97 -9.46 27.50
N LYS A 85 7.17 -9.48 26.92
CA LYS A 85 8.36 -10.04 27.57
C LYS A 85 8.86 -9.18 28.74
N ASN A 86 8.74 -7.86 28.65
CA ASN A 86 9.18 -6.93 29.70
C ASN A 86 8.22 -6.87 30.91
N ASN A 87 6.99 -7.37 30.76
CA ASN A 87 5.95 -7.33 31.79
C ASN A 87 5.74 -8.68 32.52
N ARG A 88 6.66 -9.63 32.32
CA ARG A 88 6.78 -10.91 33.06
C ARG A 88 8.08 -10.92 33.83
#